data_AF-A0A221KGV8-F1
#
_entry.id   AF-A0A221KGV8-F1
#
_cell.length_a   1.000
_cell.length_b   1.000
_cell.length_c   1.000
_cell.angle_alpha   90.00
_cell.angle_beta   90.00
_cell.angle_gamma   90.00
#
_symmetry.space_group_name_H-M   'P 1'
#
loop_
_entity.id
_entity.type
_entity.pdbx_description
1 polymer ?
#
loop_
_entity_poly.entity_id
_entity_poly.type
_entity_poly.pdbx_seq_one_letter_code
_entity_poly.pdbx_strand_id
1 'polypeptide(L)'
;MPMTTMPPATVAAIEAALRAELAPLELTVRDDSAAHAGHAGAGDGSHFSLQITSERFAGLGRVARHRLVYHALRHLLPQGGGPGIHALVIDARAPGEA
;
A
#
# COMPACT_ATOMS: atom_id res chain seq x y z
N MET A 1 1.66 27.69 -9.79
CA MET A 1 1.40 26.60 -8.84
C MET A 1 1.51 25.30 -9.62
N PRO A 2 2.43 24.37 -9.29
CA PRO A 2 2.58 23.15 -10.08
C PRO A 2 1.37 22.23 -9.86
N MET A 3 0.72 21.91 -10.97
CA MET A 3 -0.25 20.84 -11.14
C MET A 3 0.31 19.52 -10.58
N THR A 4 -0.21 19.07 -9.43
CA THR A 4 0.04 17.71 -8.93
C THR A 4 -0.67 16.73 -9.85
N THR A 5 0.04 16.26 -10.88
CA THR A 5 -0.35 15.05 -11.59
C THR A 5 -0.41 13.92 -10.56
N MET A 6 -1.55 13.28 -10.42
CA MET A 6 -1.71 12.14 -9.53
C MET A 6 -0.83 11.01 -10.08
N PRO A 7 0.24 10.58 -9.39
CA PRO A 7 1.14 9.57 -9.93
C PRO A 7 0.41 8.22 -10.03
N PRO A 8 0.81 7.34 -10.97
CA PRO A 8 0.35 5.96 -10.97
C PRO A 8 0.65 5.30 -9.62
N ALA A 9 -0.13 4.27 -9.25
CA ALA A 9 0.05 3.50 -8.02
C ALA A 9 1.46 2.88 -8.02
N THR A 10 2.40 3.57 -7.38
CA THR A 10 3.82 3.24 -7.29
C THR A 10 4.20 3.14 -5.83
N VAL A 11 5.29 2.42 -5.55
CA VAL A 11 5.88 2.28 -4.21
C VAL A 11 5.99 3.64 -3.50
N ALA A 12 6.55 4.65 -4.17
CA ALA A 12 6.73 5.98 -3.61
C ALA A 12 5.41 6.68 -3.25
N ALA A 13 4.36 6.51 -4.07
CA ALA A 13 3.05 7.11 -3.80
C ALA A 13 2.38 6.45 -2.58
N ILE A 14 2.44 5.12 -2.48
CA ILE A 14 1.95 4.33 -1.34
C ILE A 14 2.69 4.78 -0.07
N GLU A 15 4.01 4.92 -0.14
CA GLU A 15 4.81 5.37 0.98
C GLU A 15 4.44 6.77 1.47
N ALA A 16 4.28 7.71 0.54
CA ALA A 16 3.92 9.09 0.86
C ALA A 16 2.53 9.17 1.52
N ALA A 17 1.54 8.44 1.01
CA ALA A 17 0.19 8.40 1.57
C ALA A 17 0.17 7.79 2.98
N LEU A 18 0.87 6.66 3.18
CA LEU A 18 0.97 6.02 4.49
C LEU A 18 1.73 6.88 5.49
N ARG A 19 2.82 7.55 5.07
CA ARG A 19 3.54 8.48 5.95
C ARG A 19 2.68 9.67 6.37
N ALA A 20 1.88 10.23 5.45
CA ALA A 20 1.01 11.36 5.74
C ALA A 20 -0.13 11.01 6.71
N GLU A 21 -0.76 9.85 6.56
CA GLU A 21 -1.94 9.45 7.34
C GLU A 21 -1.59 8.71 8.65
N LEU A 22 -0.57 7.85 8.63
CA LEU A 22 -0.28 6.90 9.70
C LEU A 22 1.02 7.17 10.46
N ALA A 23 1.85 8.11 9.98
CA ALA A 23 3.14 8.48 10.56
C ALA A 23 3.91 7.26 11.12
N PRO A 24 4.20 6.25 10.28
CA PRO A 24 4.84 5.02 10.73
C PRO A 24 6.29 5.27 11.13
N LEU A 25 6.74 4.49 12.12
CA LEU A 25 8.14 4.41 12.54
C LEU A 25 8.98 3.75 11.45
N GLU A 26 8.48 2.64 10.90
CA GLU A 26 9.12 1.92 9.81
C GLU A 26 8.10 1.67 8.69
N LEU A 27 8.54 1.89 7.47
CA LEU A 27 7.71 1.69 6.28
C LEU A 27 8.58 1.16 5.16
N THR A 28 8.22 -0.04 4.70
CA THR A 28 8.86 -0.72 3.59
C THR A 28 7.78 -1.13 2.61
N VAL A 29 7.83 -0.63 1.39
CA VAL A 29 6.91 -1.02 0.32
C VAL A 29 7.72 -1.69 -0.78
N ARG A 30 7.26 -2.85 -1.24
CA ARG A 30 7.89 -3.66 -2.28
C ARG A 30 6.89 -3.97 -3.37
N ASP A 31 7.31 -3.69 -4.60
CA ASP A 31 6.58 -4.06 -5.79
C ASP A 31 7.09 -5.40 -6.30
N ASP A 32 6.28 -6.45 -6.11
CA ASP A 32 6.55 -7.79 -6.62
C ASP A 32 5.86 -8.03 -7.98
N SER A 33 5.17 -7.02 -8.53
CA SER A 33 4.54 -7.07 -9.86
C SER A 33 5.53 -6.91 -11.02
N ALA A 34 6.69 -6.31 -10.76
CA ALA A 34 7.75 -6.11 -11.76
C ALA A 34 8.30 -7.41 -12.35
N ALA A 35 8.15 -8.55 -11.67
CA ALA A 35 8.61 -9.86 -12.16
C ALA A 35 7.80 -10.39 -13.36
N HIS A 36 6.64 -9.79 -13.68
CA HIS A 36 5.72 -10.33 -14.69
C HIS A 36 5.34 -9.34 -15.82
N ALA A 37 5.94 -8.14 -15.87
CA ALA A 37 5.63 -7.08 -16.86
C ALA A 37 6.14 -7.36 -18.29
N GLY A 38 6.37 -8.63 -18.67
CA GLY A 38 7.08 -9.02 -19.89
C GLY A 38 6.24 -9.65 -21.02
N HIS A 39 4.92 -9.78 -20.91
CA HIS A 39 4.13 -10.41 -22.00
C HIS A 39 2.79 -9.72 -22.29
N ALA A 40 2.47 -9.63 -23.58
CA ALA A 40 1.27 -9.03 -24.19
C ALA A 40 -0.06 -9.78 -23.91
N GLY A 41 -0.15 -10.41 -22.74
CA GLY A 41 -1.34 -11.07 -22.18
C GLY A 41 -1.32 -11.09 -20.66
N ALA A 42 -0.56 -10.17 -20.03
CA ALA A 42 -0.41 -10.03 -18.58
C ALA A 42 -1.65 -9.40 -17.94
N GLY A 43 -2.77 -10.11 -17.99
CA GLY A 43 -3.86 -9.92 -17.05
C GLY A 43 -3.55 -10.66 -15.76
N ASP A 44 -3.91 -10.03 -14.64
CA ASP A 44 -3.98 -10.57 -13.28
C ASP A 44 -2.65 -10.83 -12.53
N GLY A 45 -2.22 -9.85 -11.73
CA GLY A 45 -1.30 -10.17 -10.61
C GLY A 45 -0.36 -9.07 -10.14
N SER A 46 -0.79 -7.81 -10.04
CA SER A 46 0.04 -6.77 -9.43
C SER A 46 0.12 -6.95 -7.92
N HIS A 47 1.04 -7.82 -7.48
CA HIS A 47 1.29 -8.12 -6.07
C HIS A 47 2.19 -7.04 -5.47
N PHE A 48 1.70 -6.41 -4.41
CA PHE A 48 2.48 -5.45 -3.64
C PHE A 48 2.57 -5.93 -2.20
N SER A 49 3.78 -5.86 -1.64
CA SER A 49 4.05 -6.21 -0.26
C SER A 49 4.40 -4.96 0.51
N LEU A 50 3.59 -4.60 1.51
CA LEU A 50 3.86 -3.46 2.38
C LEU A 50 4.02 -3.93 3.82
N GLN A 51 5.09 -3.45 4.43
CA GLN A 51 5.39 -3.64 5.84
C GLN A 51 5.38 -2.26 6.50
N ILE A 52 4.54 -2.10 7.51
CA ILE A 52 4.36 -0.83 8.19
C ILE A 52 4.30 -1.05 9.70
N THR A 53 5.20 -0.37 10.40
CA THR A 53 5.25 -0.34 11.86
C THR A 53 4.78 1.03 12.33
N SER A 54 3.68 1.09 13.08
CA SER A 54 3.15 2.35 13.61
C SER A 54 2.51 2.16 14.98
N GLU A 55 2.70 3.12 15.87
CA GLU A 55 2.00 3.19 17.17
C GLU A 55 0.48 3.18 17.00
N ARG A 56 -0.02 3.65 15.85
CA ARG A 56 -1.44 3.63 15.50
C ARG A 56 -2.04 2.22 15.47
N PHE A 57 -1.20 1.19 15.32
CA PHE A 57 -1.63 -0.21 15.33
C PHE A 57 -1.58 -0.85 16.72
N ALA A 58 -1.00 -0.19 17.72
CA ALA A 58 -0.95 -0.69 19.08
C ALA A 58 -2.36 -0.86 19.65
N GLY A 59 -2.66 -2.05 20.16
CA GLY A 59 -3.99 -2.40 20.68
C GLY A 59 -5.07 -2.62 19.61
N LEU A 60 -4.77 -2.46 18.32
CA LEU A 60 -5.72 -2.77 17.25
C LEU A 60 -5.61 -4.23 16.82
N GLY A 61 -6.76 -4.88 16.66
CA GLY A 61 -6.83 -6.21 16.05
C GLY A 61 -6.49 -6.19 14.55
N ARG A 62 -6.10 -7.34 14.00
CA ARG A 62 -5.66 -7.52 12.60
C ARG A 62 -6.56 -6.82 11.57
N VAL A 63 -7.89 -6.98 11.69
CA VAL A 63 -8.87 -6.37 10.78
C VAL A 63 -8.85 -4.84 10.85
N ALA A 64 -8.76 -4.26 12.06
CA ALA A 64 -8.72 -2.81 12.24
C ALA A 64 -7.45 -2.20 11.64
N ARG A 65 -6.29 -2.88 11.80
CA ARG A 65 -5.03 -2.48 11.17
C ARG A 65 -5.15 -2.46 9.65
N HIS A 66 -5.69 -3.54 9.05
CA HIS A 66 -5.91 -3.60 7.61
C HIS A 66 -6.86 -2.48 7.15
N ARG A 67 -7.95 -2.22 7.87
CA ARG A 67 -8.89 -1.13 7.53
C ARG A 67 -8.21 0.24 7.51
N LEU A 68 -7.32 0.54 8.45
CA LEU A 68 -6.56 1.79 8.48
C LEU A 68 -5.63 1.92 7.26
N VAL A 69 -4.90 0.85 6.94
CA VAL A 69 -4.02 0.83 5.77
C VAL A 69 -4.83 1.01 4.48
N TYR A 70 -5.91 0.25 4.30
CA TYR A 70 -6.82 0.42 3.16
C TYR A 70 -7.41 1.83 3.09
N HIS A 71 -7.77 2.41 4.24
CA HIS A 71 -8.28 3.77 4.29
C HIS A 71 -7.23 4.80 3.83
N ALA A 72 -5.97 4.67 4.27
CA ALA A 72 -4.89 5.54 3.82
C ALA A 72 -4.59 5.35 2.32
N LEU A 73 -4.70 4.12 1.81
CA LEU A 73 -4.43 3.78 0.42
C LEU A 73 -5.64 3.98 -0.50
N ARG A 74 -6.83 4.30 0.03
CA ARG A 74 -8.06 4.43 -0.77
C ARG A 74 -7.90 5.40 -1.95
N HIS A 75 -7.05 6.41 -1.80
CA HIS A 75 -6.77 7.41 -2.83
C HIS A 75 -5.88 6.87 -3.97
N LEU A 76 -5.19 5.77 -3.74
CA LEU A 76 -4.31 5.07 -4.68
C LEU A 76 -4.94 3.78 -5.22
N LEU A 77 -5.97 3.24 -4.56
CA LEU A 77 -6.74 2.11 -5.09
C LEU A 77 -7.57 2.54 -6.32
N PRO A 78 -7.70 1.66 -7.34
CA PRO A 78 -8.47 1.94 -8.54
C PRO A 78 -9.95 2.14 -8.18
N GLN A 79 -10.44 3.35 -8.42
CA GLN A 79 -11.81 3.78 -8.06
C GLN A 79 -12.90 3.25 -9.01
N GLY A 80 -12.57 2.44 -10.03
CA GLY A 80 -13.53 2.18 -11.11
C GLY A 80 -13.17 1.07 -12.10
N GLY A 81 -12.84 -0.14 -11.62
CA GLY A 81 -12.85 -1.35 -12.46
C GLY A 81 -11.76 -1.44 -13.55
N GLY A 82 -10.67 -0.68 -13.43
CA GLY A 82 -9.44 -0.88 -14.23
C GLY A 82 -8.51 -1.94 -13.63
N PRO A 83 -7.43 -2.34 -14.33
CA PRO A 83 -6.46 -3.32 -13.83
C PRO A 83 -5.89 -2.82 -12.50
N GLY A 84 -6.32 -3.47 -11.43
CA GLY A 84 -6.12 -3.02 -10.08
C GLY A 84 -5.10 -3.87 -9.34
N ILE A 85 -4.73 -3.43 -8.14
CA ILE A 85 -4.00 -4.29 -7.21
C ILE A 85 -4.91 -5.49 -6.87
N HIS A 86 -4.61 -6.66 -7.43
CA HIS A 86 -5.37 -7.89 -7.18
C HIS A 86 -5.00 -8.54 -5.83
N ALA A 87 -3.76 -8.32 -5.36
CA ALA A 87 -3.31 -8.78 -4.04
C ALA A 87 -2.34 -7.77 -3.41
N LEU A 88 -2.72 -7.26 -2.24
CA LEU A 88 -1.87 -6.40 -1.40
C LEU A 88 -1.56 -7.16 -0.11
N VAL A 89 -0.31 -7.52 0.11
CA VAL A 89 0.13 -8.09 1.39
C VAL A 89 0.37 -6.93 2.34
N ILE A 90 -0.50 -6.82 3.35
CA ILE A 90 -0.43 -5.81 4.41
C ILE A 90 0.13 -6.47 5.66
N ASP A 91 1.38 -6.14 6.00
CA ASP A 91 1.98 -6.49 7.27
C ASP A 91 2.02 -5.24 8.15
N ALA A 92 0.98 -5.08 8.98
CA ALA A 92 0.84 -3.94 9.88
C ALA A 92 1.16 -4.35 11.32
N ARG A 93 2.29 -3.87 11.83
CA ARG A 93 2.83 -4.23 13.15
C ARG A 93 2.78 -3.06 14.12
N ALA A 94 2.49 -3.35 15.37
CA ALA A 94 2.66 -2.36 16.43
C ALA A 94 4.14 -2.33 16.88
N PRO A 95 4.69 -1.16 17.24
CA PRO A 95 6.01 -1.10 17.84
C PRO A 95 6.02 -1.90 19.14
N GLY A 96 6.90 -2.90 19.23
CA GLY A 96 6.99 -3.83 20.36
C GLY A 96 6.46 -5.24 20.09
N GLU A 97 5.81 -5.49 18.94
CA GLU A 97 5.54 -6.86 18.45
C GLU A 97 6.75 -7.32 17.60
N ALA A 98 7.70 -8.05 18.20
CA ALA A 98 8.84 -8.70 17.54
C ALA A 98 8.63 -10.21 17.43
#